data_AF-A0AAE1PS23-F1
#
_entry.id   AF-A0AAE1PS23-F1
#
_cell.length_a   1.000
_cell.length_b   1.000
_cell.length_c   1.000
_cell.angle_alpha   90.00
_cell.angle_beta   90.00
_cell.angle_gamma   90.00
#
_symmetry.space_group_name_H-M   'P 1'
#
loop_
_entity.id
_entity.type
_entity.pdbx_description
1 polymer ?
#
loop_
_entity_poly.entity_id
_entity_poly.type
_entity_poly.pdbx_seq_one_letter_code
_entity_poly.pdbx_strand_id
1 'polypeptide(L)'
;MSLVAGGEYSFICHKTPIEFTMVTKFSKKYAETKFHVAQEEFFPGGYTWGFPKGSPYRKIIDRMMGRCVMSGLTKKWLSDTYSLYQREYTEERSTLEPEETVINSDNGLVVLGIVHFQGPFFILFLGAGGGTLLFLLELLTFRL
;
A
#
# COMPACT_ATOMS: atom_id res chain seq x y z
N MET A 1 -5.91 -10.80 -11.45
CA MET A 1 -4.86 -9.82 -11.06
C MET A 1 -3.46 -10.42 -10.99
N SER A 2 -3.25 -11.74 -11.03
CA SER A 2 -1.90 -12.35 -11.02
C SER A 2 -1.00 -11.89 -12.19
N LEU A 3 -1.55 -11.75 -13.40
CA LEU A 3 -0.82 -11.24 -14.57
C LEU A 3 -0.42 -9.76 -14.45
N VAL A 4 -1.27 -8.94 -13.82
CA VAL A 4 -0.96 -7.52 -13.54
C VAL A 4 0.10 -7.41 -12.45
N ALA A 5 0.08 -8.31 -11.46
CA ALA A 5 1.09 -8.37 -10.40
C ALA A 5 2.50 -8.73 -10.94
N GLY A 6 2.57 -9.42 -12.08
CA GLY A 6 3.80 -9.72 -12.79
C GLY A 6 4.39 -8.54 -13.58
N GLY A 7 3.68 -7.40 -13.68
CA GLY A 7 4.14 -6.21 -14.40
C GLY A 7 4.01 -6.27 -15.93
N GLU A 8 3.48 -7.35 -16.48
CA GLU A 8 3.38 -7.55 -17.94
C GLU A 8 2.15 -6.87 -18.56
N TYR A 9 1.11 -6.60 -17.76
CA TYR A 9 -0.17 -6.09 -18.23
C TYR A 9 -0.67 -4.92 -17.40
N SER A 10 -1.33 -3.97 -18.07
CA SER A 10 -2.12 -2.91 -17.43
C SER A 10 -3.61 -3.26 -17.50
N PHE A 11 -4.38 -2.85 -16.51
CA PHE A 11 -5.82 -3.12 -16.43
C PHE A 11 -6.60 -1.83 -16.26
N ILE A 12 -7.63 -1.63 -17.10
CA ILE A 12 -8.49 -0.45 -17.07
C ILE A 12 -9.87 -0.89 -16.58
N CYS A 13 -10.32 -0.32 -15.47
CA CYS A 13 -11.72 -0.42 -15.03
C CYS A 13 -12.09 0.77 -14.15
N HIS A 14 -13.31 0.74 -13.58
CA HIS A 14 -13.76 1.76 -12.64
C HIS A 14 -12.85 1.83 -11.41
N LYS A 15 -12.63 3.05 -10.89
CA LYS A 15 -11.74 3.32 -9.76
C LYS A 15 -12.17 2.63 -8.46
N THR A 16 -13.45 2.72 -8.10
CA THR A 16 -13.98 2.16 -6.83
C THR A 16 -13.68 0.67 -6.63
N PRO A 17 -13.93 -0.25 -7.60
CA PRO A 17 -13.60 -1.66 -7.40
C PRO A 17 -12.09 -1.93 -7.36
N ILE A 18 -11.26 -1.14 -8.05
CA ILE A 18 -9.79 -1.23 -7.95
C ILE A 18 -9.35 -0.84 -6.55
N GLU A 19 -9.77 0.33 -6.07
CA GLU A 19 -9.43 0.82 -4.73
C GLU A 19 -9.90 -0.15 -3.64
N PHE A 20 -11.13 -0.65 -3.73
CA PHE A 20 -11.65 -1.66 -2.80
C PHE A 20 -10.79 -2.93 -2.83
N THR A 21 -10.45 -3.46 -4.01
CA THR A 21 -9.62 -4.67 -4.13
C THR A 21 -8.21 -4.44 -3.61
N MET A 22 -7.64 -3.26 -3.86
CA MET A 22 -6.32 -2.90 -3.34
C MET A 22 -6.36 -2.82 -1.83
N VAL A 23 -7.27 -2.07 -1.24
CA VAL A 23 -7.39 -1.92 0.22
C VAL A 23 -7.62 -3.27 0.91
N THR A 24 -8.46 -4.14 0.34
CA THR A 24 -8.82 -5.41 0.97
C THR A 24 -7.79 -6.52 0.77
N LYS A 25 -7.21 -6.66 -0.43
CA LYS A 25 -6.36 -7.82 -0.77
C LYS A 25 -4.87 -7.53 -0.84
N PHE A 26 -4.49 -6.31 -1.17
CA PHE A 26 -3.11 -5.97 -1.53
C PHE A 26 -2.48 -4.90 -0.64
N SER A 27 -3.30 -4.12 0.06
CA SER A 27 -2.88 -3.16 1.06
C SER A 27 -2.62 -3.92 2.35
N LYS A 28 -1.43 -4.53 2.44
CA LYS A 28 -0.89 -4.87 3.76
C LYS A 28 -0.76 -3.57 4.56
N LYS A 29 -0.96 -3.66 5.86
CA LYS A 29 -0.95 -2.54 6.81
C LYS A 29 0.32 -1.66 6.74
N TYR A 30 1.38 -2.11 6.06
CA TYR A 30 2.69 -1.46 5.96
C TYR A 30 3.20 -1.24 4.52
N ALA A 31 2.35 -0.68 3.66
CA ALA A 31 2.76 0.28 2.62
C ALA A 31 3.65 -0.18 1.46
N GLU A 32 3.60 -1.44 1.03
CA GLU A 32 4.04 -1.81 -0.32
C GLU A 32 2.88 -2.42 -1.13
N THR A 33 2.00 -1.55 -1.61
CA THR A 33 1.09 -1.94 -2.69
C THR A 33 1.94 -2.10 -3.94
N LYS A 34 2.17 -3.35 -4.38
CA LYS A 34 2.88 -3.67 -5.63
C LYS A 34 2.23 -3.14 -6.90
N PHE A 35 1.09 -2.47 -6.76
CA PHE A 35 0.31 -1.91 -7.85
C PHE A 35 0.34 -0.39 -7.75
N HIS A 36 0.66 0.25 -8.87
CA HIS A 36 0.48 1.68 -9.04
C HIS A 36 -0.89 1.92 -9.67
N VAL A 37 -1.74 2.72 -9.01
CA VAL A 37 -2.99 3.23 -9.58
C VAL A 37 -2.72 4.62 -10.13
N ALA A 38 -3.09 4.84 -11.39
CA ALA A 38 -3.06 6.18 -11.98
C ALA A 38 -3.90 7.15 -11.13
N GLN A 39 -3.34 8.32 -10.82
CA GLN A 39 -4.04 9.33 -10.01
C GLN A 39 -5.20 9.97 -10.76
N GLU A 40 -5.09 10.04 -12.08
CA GLU A 40 -6.09 10.66 -12.95
C GLU A 40 -7.17 9.67 -13.38
N GLU A 41 -8.41 10.15 -13.37
CA GLU A 41 -9.56 9.42 -13.89
C GLU A 41 -9.77 9.79 -15.35
N PHE A 42 -9.59 8.82 -16.25
CA PHE A 42 -9.84 9.01 -17.69
C PHE A 42 -11.32 9.23 -18.01
N PHE A 43 -12.22 8.63 -17.23
CA PHE A 43 -13.66 8.72 -17.39
C PHE A 43 -14.33 8.98 -16.04
N PRO A 44 -14.75 10.22 -15.74
CA PRO A 44 -15.47 10.51 -14.52
C PRO A 44 -16.82 9.77 -14.54
N GLY A 45 -16.92 8.75 -13.71
CA GLY A 45 -18.10 7.89 -13.61
C GLY A 45 -18.73 7.99 -12.23
N GLY A 46 -20.05 7.88 -12.17
CA GLY A 46 -20.81 7.89 -10.92
C GLY A 46 -21.83 6.75 -10.87
N TYR A 47 -22.12 6.29 -9.65
CA TYR A 47 -23.23 5.37 -9.41
C TYR A 47 -24.51 6.16 -9.23
N THR A 48 -25.59 5.71 -9.87
CA THR A 48 -26.89 6.37 -9.81
C THR A 48 -28.00 5.36 -9.55
N TRP A 49 -29.12 5.84 -9.03
CA TRP A 49 -30.32 5.03 -8.87
C TRP A 49 -31.19 5.15 -10.11
N GLY A 50 -31.40 4.04 -10.80
CA GLY A 50 -32.32 3.96 -11.94
C GLY A 50 -33.77 3.92 -11.45
N PHE A 51 -34.61 4.81 -11.98
CA PHE A 51 -36.05 4.81 -11.70
C PHE A 51 -36.85 4.72 -13.00
N PRO A 52 -38.00 4.00 -13.01
CA PRO A 52 -38.95 4.07 -14.10
C PRO A 52 -39.39 5.52 -14.36
N LYS A 53 -39.64 5.84 -15.64
CA LYS A 53 -40.13 7.16 -16.03
C LYS A 53 -41.45 7.46 -15.31
N GLY A 54 -41.54 8.63 -14.68
CA GLY A 54 -42.71 9.03 -13.90
C GLY A 54 -42.77 8.51 -12.46
N SER A 55 -41.72 7.82 -11.97
CA SER A 55 -41.69 7.37 -10.58
C SER A 55 -41.87 8.52 -9.58
N PRO A 56 -42.88 8.46 -8.69
CA PRO A 56 -43.12 9.51 -7.71
C PRO A 56 -42.00 9.59 -6.67
N TYR A 57 -41.28 8.49 -6.45
CA TYR A 57 -40.24 8.38 -5.43
C TYR A 57 -38.90 9.00 -5.85
N ARG A 58 -38.69 9.25 -7.16
CA ARG A 58 -37.42 9.77 -7.67
C ARG A 58 -36.97 11.03 -6.92
N LYS A 59 -37.86 12.01 -6.78
CA LYS A 59 -37.55 13.30 -6.11
C LYS A 59 -37.30 13.14 -4.61
N ILE A 60 -37.99 12.21 -3.97
CA ILE A 60 -37.88 11.97 -2.53
C ILE A 60 -36.53 11.32 -2.25
N ILE A 61 -36.19 10.26 -2.98
CA ILE A 61 -34.92 9.54 -2.82
C ILE A 61 -33.74 10.43 -3.17
N ASP A 62 -33.83 11.21 -4.26
CA ASP A 62 -32.77 12.17 -4.64
C ASP A 62 -32.47 13.17 -3.52
N ARG A 63 -33.51 13.73 -2.89
CA ARG A 63 -33.36 14.64 -1.74
C ARG A 63 -32.76 13.96 -0.52
N MET A 64 -33.15 12.71 -0.23
CA MET A 64 -32.59 11.93 0.88
C MET A 64 -31.11 11.62 0.63
N MET A 65 -30.77 11.14 -0.57
CA MET A 65 -29.38 10.87 -0.94
C MET A 65 -28.53 12.12 -0.90
N GLY A 66 -29.04 13.26 -1.39
CA GLY A 66 -28.36 14.54 -1.28
C GLY A 66 -28.03 14.91 0.18
N ARG A 67 -28.97 14.68 1.12
CA ARG A 67 -28.70 14.87 2.55
C ARG A 67 -27.65 13.92 3.10
N CYS A 68 -27.66 12.66 2.70
CA CYS A 68 -26.65 11.67 3.11
C CYS A 68 -25.24 12.01 2.59
N VAL A 69 -25.15 12.58 1.38
CA VAL A 69 -23.88 13.05 0.83
C VAL A 69 -23.39 14.29 1.58
N MET A 70 -24.27 15.28 1.78
CA MET A 70 -23.92 16.53 2.46
C MET A 70 -23.56 16.33 3.93
N SER A 71 -24.15 15.34 4.61
CA SER A 71 -23.80 14.99 6.00
C SER A 71 -22.51 14.15 6.11
N GLY A 72 -21.90 13.75 4.99
CA GLY A 72 -20.73 12.87 4.99
C GLY A 72 -21.03 11.42 5.36
N LEU A 73 -22.31 11.03 5.49
CA LEU A 73 -22.73 9.69 5.87
C LEU A 73 -22.24 8.64 4.87
N THR A 74 -22.21 8.98 3.59
CA THR A 74 -21.67 8.13 2.52
C THR A 74 -20.17 7.84 2.70
N LYS A 75 -19.38 8.86 3.07
CA LYS A 75 -17.94 8.69 3.36
C LYS A 75 -17.72 7.80 4.58
N LYS A 76 -18.53 7.99 5.62
CA LYS A 76 -18.49 7.16 6.83
C LYS A 76 -18.79 5.70 6.48
N TRP A 77 -19.88 5.43 5.78
CA TRP A 77 -20.23 4.07 5.37
C TRP A 77 -19.15 3.40 4.52
N LEU A 78 -18.52 4.15 3.62
CA LEU A 78 -17.41 3.63 2.82
C LEU A 78 -16.21 3.25 3.70
N SER A 79 -15.81 4.13 4.63
CA SER A 79 -14.73 3.87 5.58
C SER A 79 -15.03 2.67 6.49
N ASP A 80 -16.25 2.62 7.04
CA ASP A 80 -16.69 1.52 7.90
C ASP A 80 -16.66 0.21 7.13
N THR A 81 -17.16 0.20 5.89
CA THR A 81 -17.13 -0.96 5.00
C THR A 81 -15.71 -1.44 4.74
N TYR A 82 -14.79 -0.55 4.38
CA TYR A 82 -13.38 -0.90 4.17
C TYR A 82 -12.76 -1.52 5.43
N SER A 83 -13.02 -0.95 6.61
CA SER A 83 -12.48 -1.47 7.87
C SER A 83 -13.00 -2.87 8.21
N LEU A 84 -14.29 -3.12 7.89
CA LEU A 84 -14.95 -4.39 8.18
C LEU A 84 -14.37 -5.51 7.31
N TYR A 85 -14.24 -5.26 6.00
CA TYR A 85 -13.62 -6.21 5.09
C TYR A 85 -12.12 -6.40 5.38
N GLN A 86 -11.38 -5.34 5.69
CA GLN A 86 -9.97 -5.48 6.02
C GLN A 86 -9.77 -6.39 7.25
N ARG A 87 -10.64 -6.28 8.27
CA ARG A 87 -10.61 -7.16 9.43
C ARG A 87 -10.88 -8.62 9.05
N GLU A 88 -11.94 -8.87 8.29
CA GLU A 88 -12.33 -10.22 7.86
C GLU A 88 -11.21 -10.90 7.06
N TYR A 89 -10.61 -10.19 6.08
CA TYR A 89 -9.48 -10.70 5.31
C TYR A 89 -8.22 -10.94 6.16
N THR A 90 -7.99 -10.13 7.20
CA THR A 90 -6.85 -10.32 8.11
C THR A 90 -7.05 -11.55 8.99
N GLU A 91 -8.25 -11.73 9.53
CA GLU A 91 -8.62 -12.88 10.37
C GLU A 91 -8.54 -14.20 9.58
N GLU A 92 -9.05 -14.25 8.35
CA GLU A 92 -8.93 -15.42 7.46
C GLU A 92 -7.48 -15.74 7.09
N ARG A 93 -6.62 -14.73 6.96
CA ARG A 93 -5.21 -14.95 6.60
C ARG A 93 -4.37 -15.41 7.79
N SER A 94 -4.68 -14.91 8.99
CA SER A 94 -4.01 -15.29 10.24
C SER A 94 -4.18 -16.77 10.62
N THR A 95 -5.23 -17.42 10.11
CA THR A 95 -5.48 -18.86 10.32
C THR A 95 -4.76 -19.76 9.31
N LEU A 96 -4.18 -19.20 8.24
CA LEU A 96 -3.59 -19.96 7.13
C LEU A 96 -2.08 -19.75 6.94
N GLU A 97 -1.47 -18.68 7.48
CA GLU A 97 -0.02 -18.42 7.40
C GLU A 97 0.52 -17.85 8.73
N PRO A 98 1.58 -18.44 9.34
CA PRO A 98 2.24 -17.81 10.48
C PRO A 98 2.97 -16.54 10.01
N GLU A 99 2.54 -15.41 10.55
CA GLU A 99 3.02 -14.06 10.25
C GLU A 99 4.51 -13.92 10.61
N GLU A 100 5.36 -13.63 9.62
CA GLU A 100 6.67 -13.01 9.88
C GLU A 100 6.41 -11.61 10.46
N THR A 101 6.76 -11.45 11.73
CA THR A 101 6.59 -10.25 12.52
C THR A 101 7.48 -9.12 12.01
N VAL A 102 6.93 -8.28 11.14
CA VAL A 102 7.50 -6.95 10.86
C VAL A 102 6.64 -5.91 11.57
N ILE A 103 7.03 -5.63 12.80
CA ILE A 103 6.58 -4.46 13.59
C ILE A 103 6.98 -3.23 12.79
N ASN A 104 6.08 -2.28 12.52
CA ASN A 104 6.43 -0.87 12.33
C ASN A 104 5.23 0.06 12.58
N SER A 105 5.51 1.28 13.02
CA SER A 105 4.54 2.19 13.63
C SER A 105 4.09 3.31 12.69
N ASP A 106 2.86 3.76 12.91
CA ASP A 106 1.97 4.63 12.14
C ASP A 106 2.41 6.11 11.88
N ASN A 107 3.71 6.41 11.78
CA ASN A 107 4.19 7.81 11.84
C ASN A 107 5.19 8.23 10.76
N GLY A 108 5.14 7.70 9.53
CA GLY A 108 6.05 8.13 8.43
C GLY A 108 7.56 7.97 8.71
N LEU A 109 7.90 7.42 9.88
CA LEU A 109 9.22 7.06 10.33
C LEU A 109 9.48 5.69 9.72
N VAL A 110 10.07 5.71 8.53
CA VAL A 110 10.65 4.50 7.93
C VAL A 110 11.64 3.95 8.94
N VAL A 111 11.30 2.82 9.55
CA VAL A 111 12.18 2.19 10.52
C VAL A 111 13.39 1.67 9.78
N LEU A 112 14.53 2.21 10.17
CA LEU A 112 15.81 2.01 9.52
C LEU A 112 16.27 0.57 9.75
N GLY A 113 15.89 -0.33 8.83
CA GLY A 113 16.34 -1.71 8.80
C GLY A 113 17.82 -1.87 8.49
N ILE A 114 18.38 -3.03 8.83
CA ILE A 114 19.78 -3.43 8.59
C ILE A 114 20.19 -3.24 7.12
N VAL A 115 19.26 -3.42 6.19
CA VAL A 115 19.48 -3.22 4.75
C VAL A 115 19.91 -1.78 4.39
N HIS A 116 19.50 -0.78 5.16
CA HIS A 116 19.87 0.62 4.91
C HIS A 116 21.28 0.95 5.45
N PHE A 117 21.81 0.14 6.36
CA PHE A 117 23.15 0.31 6.92
C PHE A 117 24.27 -0.39 6.13
N GLN A 118 23.92 -1.15 5.09
CA GLN A 118 24.91 -1.89 4.30
C GLN A 118 26.01 -0.98 3.72
N GLY A 119 25.65 0.20 3.21
CA GLY A 119 26.59 1.14 2.59
C GLY A 119 27.66 1.64 3.57
N PRO A 120 27.28 2.23 4.72
CA PRO A 120 28.23 2.62 5.75
C PRO A 120 29.13 1.48 6.24
N PHE A 121 28.57 0.27 6.42
CA PHE A 121 29.37 -0.90 6.81
C PHE A 121 30.37 -1.34 5.73
N PHE A 122 30.01 -1.26 4.44
CA PHE A 122 30.94 -1.53 3.34
C PHE A 122 32.11 -0.54 3.35
N ILE A 123 31.84 0.76 3.52
CA ILE A 123 32.90 1.79 3.58
C ILE A 123 33.82 1.55 4.78
N LEU A 124 33.25 1.23 5.94
CA LEU A 124 34.03 0.89 7.14
C LEU A 124 34.93 -0.31 6.91
N PHE A 125 34.40 -1.38 6.30
CA PHE A 125 35.15 -2.59 6.00
C PHE A 125 36.29 -2.33 5.01
N LEU A 126 36.04 -1.52 3.98
CA LEU A 126 37.04 -1.14 2.97
C LEU A 126 38.16 -0.30 3.58
N GLY A 127 37.82 0.66 4.45
CA GLY A 127 38.79 1.49 5.16
C GLY A 127 39.64 0.68 6.14
N ALA A 128 39.01 -0.17 6.96
CA ALA A 128 39.71 -1.01 7.93
C ALA A 128 40.61 -2.05 7.23
N GLY A 129 40.10 -2.68 6.16
CA GLY A 129 40.87 -3.62 5.35
C GLY A 129 42.06 -2.96 4.67
N GLY A 130 41.86 -1.80 4.04
CA GLY A 130 42.93 -1.03 3.41
C GLY A 130 44.01 -0.57 4.38
N GLY A 131 43.62 -0.07 5.56
CA GLY A 131 44.57 0.34 6.61
C GLY A 131 45.38 -0.83 7.16
N THR A 132 44.73 -1.98 7.39
CA THR A 132 45.42 -3.20 7.83
C THR A 132 46.42 -3.68 6.78
N LEU A 133 46.05 -3.63 5.50
CA LEU A 133 46.92 -4.05 4.41
C LEU A 133 48.13 -3.13 4.24
N LEU A 134 47.94 -1.81 4.37
CA LEU A 134 49.04 -0.83 4.37
C LEU A 134 49.99 -1.05 5.53
N PHE A 135 49.47 -1.28 6.74
CA PHE A 135 50.30 -1.57 7.91
C PHE A 135 51.12 -2.85 7.74
N LEU A 136 50.53 -3.91 7.18
CA LEU A 136 51.25 -5.15 6.88
C LEU A 136 52.35 -4.94 5.83
N LEU A 137 52.09 -4.14 4.79
CA LEU A 137 53.09 -3.80 3.77
C LEU A 137 54.26 -3.02 4.38
N GLU A 138 53.97 -2.02 5.21
CA GLU A 138 55.00 -1.23 5.90
C GLU A 138 55.90 -2.11 6.77
N LEU A 139 55.30 -3.02 7.54
CA LEU A 139 56.01 -3.95 8.40
C LEU A 139 56.88 -4.94 7.60
N LEU A 140 56.44 -5.32 6.40
CA LEU A 140 57.23 -6.17 5.50
C LEU A 140 58.41 -5.41 4.87
N THR A 141 58.20 -4.16 4.46
CA THR A 141 59.27 -3.31 3.90
C THR A 141 60.29 -2.85 4.95
N PHE A 142 59.88 -2.67 6.21
CA PHE A 142 60.77 -2.26 7.28
C PHE A 142 61.65 -3.41 7.80
N ARG A 143 61.21 -4.67 7.61
CA ARG A 143 61.92 -5.87 8.06
C ARG A 143 62.90 -6.44 7.01
N LEU A 144 62.83 -5.95 5.78
CA LEU A 144 63.74 -6.26 4.68
C LEU A 144 64.91 -5.28 4.66
#